data_AF-U2PJV3-F1
#
_entry.id   AF-U2PJV3-F1
#
_cell.length_a   1.000
_cell.length_b   1.000
_cell.length_c   1.000
_cell.angle_alpha   90.00
_cell.angle_beta   90.00
_cell.angle_gamma   90.00
#
_symmetry.space_group_name_H-M   'P 1'
#
loop_
_entity.id
_entity.type
_entity.pdbx_description
1 polymer ?
#
loop_
_entity_poly.entity_id
_entity_poly.type
_entity_poly.pdbx_seq_one_letter_code
_entity_poly.pdbx_strand_id
1 'polypeptide(L)' 'DRVNGTGDSLSACITAELAKGTPMKRAIEIAKQFVNTAIGQPIEVGHKFGPINHWAAQKRNF' A
#
# COMPACT_ATOMS: atom_id res chain seq x y z
N ASP A 1 -2.28 -12.49 9.06
CA ASP A 1 -2.66 -11.81 10.32
C ASP A 1 -2.22 -10.33 10.42
N ARG A 2 -1.22 -9.87 9.65
CA ARG A 2 -0.82 -8.45 9.61
C ARG A 2 -1.18 -7.77 8.28
N VAL A 3 -2.47 -7.52 8.09
CA VAL A 3 -3.03 -6.96 6.84
C VAL A 3 -4.00 -5.80 7.10
N ASN A 4 -4.00 -5.25 8.32
CA ASN A 4 -4.92 -4.16 8.67
C ASN A 4 -4.58 -2.92 7.83
N GLY A 5 -5.62 -2.20 7.40
CA GLY A 5 -5.46 -1.02 6.55
C GLY A 5 -5.14 -1.33 5.08
N THR A 6 -5.25 -2.58 4.62
CA THR A 6 -5.05 -2.96 3.20
C THR A 6 -5.95 -2.17 2.26
N GLY A 7 -7.26 -2.12 2.55
CA GLY A 7 -8.24 -1.39 1.74
C GLY A 7 -8.01 0.12 1.77
N ASP A 8 -7.80 0.67 2.97
CA ASP A 8 -7.53 2.11 3.16
C ASP A 8 -6.26 2.55 2.45
N SER A 9 -5.22 1.71 2.47
CA SER A 9 -3.95 2.01 1.80
C SER A 9 -4.06 1.88 0.28
N LEU A 10 -4.87 0.94 -0.20
CA LEU A 10 -5.15 0.80 -1.63
C LEU A 10 -5.87 2.04 -2.15
N SER A 11 -6.95 2.47 -1.49
CA SER A 11 -7.73 3.64 -1.90
C SER A 11 -6.94 4.94 -1.73
N ALA A 12 -6.16 5.08 -0.66
CA ALA A 12 -5.27 6.23 -0.45
C ALA A 12 -4.20 6.32 -1.54
N CYS A 13 -3.57 5.20 -1.93
CA CYS A 13 -2.58 5.20 -2.99
C CYS A 13 -3.19 5.53 -4.36
N ILE A 14 -4.39 5.00 -4.68
CA ILE A 14 -5.11 5.38 -5.90
C ILE A 14 -5.37 6.88 -5.91
N THR A 15 -5.89 7.43 -4.79
CA THR A 15 -6.20 8.85 -4.65
C THR A 15 -4.95 9.72 -4.85
N ALA A 16 -3.83 9.34 -4.22
CA ALA A 16 -2.56 10.05 -4.35
C ALA A 16 -2.01 10.01 -5.79
N GLU A 17 -2.09 8.88 -6.48
CA GLU A 17 -1.65 8.76 -7.88
C GLU A 17 -2.53 9.58 -8.83
N LEU A 18 -3.85 9.57 -8.64
CA LEU A 18 -4.75 10.42 -9.40
C LEU A 18 -4.45 11.91 -9.18
N ALA A 19 -4.15 12.31 -7.94
CA ALA A 19 -3.77 13.69 -7.63
C ALA A 19 -2.45 14.13 -8.30
N LYS A 20 -1.56 13.19 -8.62
CA LYS A 20 -0.34 13.44 -9.41
C LYS A 20 -0.59 13.50 -10.92
N GLY A 21 -1.81 13.23 -11.38
CA GLY A 21 -2.17 13.16 -12.80
C GLY A 21 -1.93 11.80 -13.45
N THR A 22 -1.64 10.75 -12.65
CA THR A 22 -1.47 9.39 -13.17
C THR A 22 -2.80 8.88 -13.77
N PRO A 23 -2.80 8.27 -14.97
CA PRO A 23 -4.01 7.69 -15.55
C PRO A 23 -4.63 6.61 -14.63
N MET A 24 -5.97 6.56 -14.55
CA MET A 24 -6.71 5.69 -13.62
C MET A 24 -6.21 4.24 -13.58
N LYS A 25 -6.03 3.60 -14.74
CA LYS A 25 -5.52 2.22 -14.81
C LYS A 25 -4.13 2.10 -14.16
N ARG A 26 -3.23 3.04 -14.45
CA ARG A 26 -1.88 3.04 -13.90
C ARG A 26 -1.88 3.32 -12.39
N ALA A 27 -2.75 4.22 -11.92
CA ALA A 27 -2.94 4.49 -10.49
C ALA A 27 -3.37 3.21 -9.72
N ILE A 28 -4.30 2.44 -10.28
CA ILE A 28 -4.75 1.17 -9.70
C ILE A 28 -3.60 0.13 -9.68
N GLU A 29 -2.82 0.03 -10.76
CA GLU A 29 -1.67 -0.87 -10.84
C GLU A 29 -0.61 -0.52 -9.79
N ILE A 30 -0.27 0.77 -9.66
CA ILE A 30 0.68 1.28 -8.65
C ILE A 30 0.18 0.96 -7.24
N ALA A 31 -1.09 1.27 -6.94
CA ALA A 31 -1.66 0.99 -5.63
C ALA A 31 -1.65 -0.50 -5.28
N LYS A 32 -1.94 -1.38 -6.25
CA LYS A 32 -1.86 -2.84 -6.06
C LYS A 32 -0.43 -3.28 -5.77
N GLN A 33 0.56 -2.74 -6.47
CA GLN A 33 1.97 -3.05 -6.24
C GLN A 33 2.45 -2.55 -4.87
N PHE A 34 2.04 -1.32 -4.49
CA PHE A 34 2.32 -0.72 -3.20
C PHE A 34 1.81 -1.61 -2.06
N VAL A 35 0.52 -1.95 -2.07
CA VAL A 35 -0.12 -2.74 -1.00
C VAL A 35 0.44 -4.16 -0.94
N ASN A 36 0.68 -4.82 -2.09
CA ASN A 36 1.29 -6.14 -2.10
C ASN A 36 2.71 -6.13 -1.51
N THR A 37 3.49 -5.08 -1.78
CA THR A 37 4.83 -4.91 -1.20
C THR A 37 4.73 -4.70 0.31
N ALA A 38 3.79 -3.88 0.77
CA ALA A 38 3.56 -3.60 2.19
C ALA A 38 3.08 -4.82 2.98
N ILE A 39 2.28 -5.70 2.37
CA ILE A 39 1.84 -6.98 2.97
C ILE A 39 3.00 -7.99 2.98
N GLY A 40 3.76 -8.07 1.88
CA GLY A 40 4.82 -9.06 1.70
C GLY A 40 6.04 -8.85 2.60
N GLN A 41 6.18 -7.68 3.23
CA GLN A 41 7.28 -7.33 4.14
C GLN A 41 6.71 -6.86 5.48
N PRO A 42 6.12 -7.75 6.29
CA PRO A 42 5.39 -7.37 7.50
C PRO A 42 6.29 -6.65 8.52
N ILE A 43 5.66 -5.85 9.37
CA ILE A 43 6.30 -5.19 10.51
C ILE A 43 5.66 -5.66 11.83
N GLU A 44 6.48 -5.83 12.86
CA GLU A 44 6.02 -6.27 14.18
C GLU A 44 5.46 -5.10 15.01
N VAL A 45 4.32 -4.58 14.57
CA VAL A 45 3.53 -3.59 15.31
C VAL A 45 2.20 -4.20 15.73
N GLY A 46 1.90 -4.14 17.03
CA GLY A 46 0.73 -4.76 17.63
C GLY A 46 0.89 -6.27 17.89
N HIS A 47 -0.02 -6.84 18.69
CA HIS A 47 0.01 -8.24 19.12
C HIS A 47 -0.39 -9.20 17.99
N LYS A 48 -1.62 -9.73 18.02
CA LYS A 48 -2.11 -10.79 17.10
C LYS A 48 -2.46 -10.27 15.71
N PHE A 49 -3.04 -9.08 15.61
CA PHE A 49 -3.33 -8.40 14.35
C PHE A 49 -2.48 -7.14 14.23
N GLY A 50 -2.03 -6.82 13.02
CA GLY A 50 -1.12 -5.71 12.77
C GLY A 50 -1.34 -5.02 11.43
N PRO A 51 -0.84 -3.79 11.29
CA PRO A 51 -0.90 -3.04 10.04
C PRO A 51 -0.03 -3.68 8.96
N ILE A 52 -0.31 -3.32 7.70
CA ILE A 52 0.66 -3.50 6.61
C ILE A 52 1.88 -2.59 6.82
N ASN A 53 3.01 -2.89 6.16
CA ASN A 53 4.23 -2.10 6.28
C ASN A 53 4.38 -1.08 5.14
N HIS A 54 3.87 0.14 5.33
CA HIS A 54 4.00 1.20 4.30
C HIS A 54 5.46 1.54 3.97
N TRP A 55 6.38 1.41 4.93
CA TRP A 55 7.81 1.71 4.71
C TRP A 55 8.50 0.72 3.79
N ALA A 56 8.04 -0.53 3.74
CA ALA A 56 8.50 -1.50 2.74
C ALA A 56 8.19 -1.05 1.32
N ALA A 57 6.99 -0.50 1.11
CA ALA A 57 6.57 -0.01 -0.19
C ALA A 57 7.29 1.30 -0.58
N GLN A 58 7.50 2.22 0.37
CA GLN A 58 8.18 3.50 0.11
C GLN A 58 9.63 3.37 -0.42
N LYS A 59 10.30 2.24 -0.15
CA LYS A 59 11.65 1.96 -0.66
C LYS A 59 11.69 1.62 -2.15
N ARG A 60 10.54 1.54 -2.83
CA ARG A 60 10.43 1.24 -4.27
C ARG A 60 9.95 2.46 -5.05
N ASN A 61 10.51 2.65 -6.23
CA ASN A 61 9.92 3.51 -7.25
C ASN A 61 8.86 2.72 -8.00
N PHE A 62 7.61 3.18 -7.93
CA PHE A 62 6.46 2.64 -8.65
C PHE A 62 6.10 3.51 -9.87
#